data_AF-A0A1E1GAE4-F1
#
_entry.id   AF-A0A1E1GAE4-F1
#
_cell.length_a   1.000
_cell.length_b   1.000
_cell.length_c   1.000
_cell.angle_alpha   90.00
_cell.angle_beta   90.00
_cell.angle_gamma   90.00
#
_symmetry.space_group_name_H-M   'P 1'
#
loop_
_entity.id
_entity.type
_entity.pdbx_description
1 polymer ?
#
loop_
_entity_poly.entity_id
_entity_poly.type
_entity_poly.pdbx_seq_one_letter_code
_entity_poly.pdbx_strand_id
1 'polypeptide(L)'
;MTITDLQDKVAHLNKIAEVLINLNNSDPENRRLAKYDYAKMNLTLAIKLEQVEKEIEENQRFMTKLIDDYEYKVRRLENFINILDNTRNQNVTKLERETKSV
;
A
#
# COMPACT_ATOMS: atom_id res chain seq x y z
N MET A 1 -1.71 7.11 9.88
CA MET A 1 -2.13 5.83 9.29
C MET A 1 -0.94 5.26 8.56
N THR A 2 -0.46 4.10 9.01
CA THR A 2 0.63 3.37 8.37
C THR A 2 0.09 2.59 7.16
N ILE A 3 0.98 2.08 6.31
CA ILE A 3 0.58 1.19 5.20
C ILE A 3 -0.10 -0.08 5.73
N THR A 4 0.37 -0.59 6.87
CA THR A 4 -0.20 -1.77 7.53
C THR A 4 -1.62 -1.50 8.03
N ASP A 5 -1.88 -0.33 8.63
CA ASP A 5 -3.24 0.05 9.05
C ASP A 5 -4.22 0.09 7.86
N LEU A 6 -3.75 0.57 6.69
CA LEU A 6 -4.56 0.63 5.46
C LEU A 6 -4.82 -0.77 4.88
N GLN A 7 -3.82 -1.66 4.95
CA GLN A 7 -3.96 -3.06 4.54
C GLN A 7 -4.99 -3.79 5.41
N ASP A 8 -4.89 -3.65 6.73
CA ASP A 8 -5.84 -4.25 7.68
C ASP A 8 -7.26 -3.72 7.44
N LYS A 9 -7.38 -2.40 7.17
CA LYS A 9 -8.66 -1.78 6.84
C LYS A 9 -9.25 -2.31 5.53
N VAL A 10 -8.45 -2.44 4.47
CA VAL A 10 -8.89 -3.02 3.20
C VAL A 10 -9.28 -4.48 3.36
N ALA A 11 -8.52 -5.28 4.15
CA ALA A 11 -8.87 -6.66 4.42
C ALA A 11 -10.23 -6.79 5.14
N HIS A 12 -10.48 -5.92 6.13
CA HIS A 12 -11.77 -5.86 6.80
C HIS A 12 -12.91 -5.47 5.84
N LEU A 13 -12.72 -4.42 5.04
CA LEU A 13 -13.71 -3.98 4.05
C LEU A 13 -14.00 -5.03 2.98
N ASN A 14 -12.97 -5.76 2.51
CA ASN A 14 -13.15 -6.89 1.60
C ASN A 14 -14.03 -7.98 2.21
N LYS A 15 -13.86 -8.26 3.50
CA LYS A 15 -14.71 -9.23 4.19
C LYS A 15 -16.16 -8.74 4.30
N ILE A 16 -16.36 -7.45 4.53
CA ILE A 16 -17.70 -6.83 4.51
C ILE A 16 -18.33 -6.95 3.12
N ALA A 17 -17.58 -6.62 2.06
CA ALA A 17 -18.06 -6.72 0.68
C ALA A 17 -18.48 -8.16 0.33
N GLU A 18 -17.68 -9.16 0.70
CA GLU A 18 -17.98 -10.57 0.51
C GLU A 18 -19.32 -10.96 1.19
N VAL A 19 -19.52 -10.55 2.44
CA VAL A 19 -20.76 -10.81 3.18
C VAL A 19 -21.96 -10.14 2.50
N LEU A 20 -21.82 -8.87 2.10
CA LEU A 20 -22.89 -8.13 1.43
C LEU A 20 -23.30 -8.76 0.10
N ILE A 21 -22.34 -9.26 -0.68
CA ILE A 21 -22.60 -9.98 -1.93
C ILE A 21 -23.35 -11.29 -1.64
N ASN A 22 -22.91 -12.04 -0.63
CA ASN A 22 -23.51 -13.33 -0.29
C ASN A 22 -24.92 -13.23 0.33
N LEU A 23 -25.32 -12.07 0.86
CA LEU A 23 -26.70 -11.84 1.31
C LEU A 23 -27.73 -11.94 0.19
N ASN A 24 -27.33 -11.65 -1.05
CA ASN A 24 -28.18 -11.75 -2.25
C ASN A 24 -27.94 -13.04 -3.07
N ASN A 25 -27.24 -14.02 -2.50
CA ASN A 25 -26.93 -15.27 -3.19
C ASN A 25 -28.21 -16.09 -3.51
N SER A 26 -28.22 -16.81 -4.63
CA SER A 26 -29.36 -17.67 -5.00
C SER A 26 -29.51 -18.89 -4.09
N ASP A 27 -28.41 -19.39 -3.53
CA ASP A 27 -28.40 -20.51 -2.59
C ASP A 27 -28.90 -20.06 -1.20
N PRO A 28 -29.98 -20.68 -0.68
CA PRO A 28 -30.49 -20.40 0.66
C PRO A 28 -29.47 -20.60 1.79
N GLU A 29 -28.59 -21.59 1.71
CA GLU A 29 -27.59 -21.85 2.76
C GLU A 29 -26.50 -20.78 2.77
N ASN A 30 -26.03 -20.34 1.60
CA ASN A 30 -25.07 -19.22 1.51
C ASN A 30 -25.65 -17.92 2.06
N ARG A 31 -26.93 -17.62 1.78
CA ARG A 31 -27.59 -16.47 2.39
C ARG A 31 -27.72 -16.60 3.90
N ARG A 32 -28.03 -17.80 4.41
CA ARG A 32 -28.14 -18.05 5.85
C ARG A 32 -26.80 -17.83 6.55
N LEU A 33 -25.72 -18.33 5.96
CA LEU A 33 -24.37 -18.11 6.47
C LEU A 33 -23.98 -16.62 6.41
N ALA A 34 -24.28 -15.94 5.31
CA ALA A 34 -24.01 -14.51 5.17
C ALA A 34 -24.74 -13.66 6.22
N LYS A 35 -25.99 -13.99 6.57
CA LYS A 35 -26.72 -13.31 7.66
C LYS A 35 -26.04 -13.50 9.01
N TYR A 36 -25.50 -14.69 9.28
CA TYR A 36 -24.74 -14.96 10.50
C TYR A 36 -23.46 -14.13 10.56
N ASP A 37 -22.68 -14.15 9.47
CA ASP A 37 -21.44 -13.37 9.38
C ASP A 37 -21.71 -11.86 9.49
N TYR A 38 -22.78 -11.38 8.86
CA TYR A 38 -23.23 -9.99 8.93
C TYR A 38 -23.52 -9.55 10.38
N ALA A 39 -24.25 -10.38 11.13
CA ALA A 39 -24.54 -10.12 12.54
C ALA A 39 -23.27 -10.21 13.41
N LYS A 40 -22.40 -11.20 13.16
CA LYS A 40 -21.14 -11.39 13.90
C LYS A 40 -20.18 -10.20 13.73
N MET A 41 -20.21 -9.56 12.56
CA MET A 41 -19.40 -8.36 12.27
C MET A 41 -20.01 -7.07 12.83
N ASN A 42 -21.16 -7.14 13.51
CA ASN A 42 -21.90 -5.98 14.02
C ASN A 42 -22.17 -4.91 12.94
N LEU A 43 -22.42 -5.34 11.70
CA LEU A 43 -22.66 -4.43 10.59
C LEU A 43 -24.02 -3.75 10.78
N THR A 44 -24.04 -2.42 10.71
CA THR A 44 -25.27 -1.65 10.72
C THR A 44 -26.01 -1.82 9.40
N LEU A 45 -27.34 -1.94 9.48
CA LEU A 45 -28.27 -2.14 8.36
C LEU A 45 -28.18 -1.09 7.24
N ALA A 46 -27.43 -0.01 7.43
CA ALA A 46 -27.27 1.10 6.50
C ALA A 46 -26.04 0.98 5.56
N ILE A 47 -25.12 0.03 5.79
CA ILE A 47 -23.92 -0.11 4.94
C ILE A 47 -24.32 -0.59 3.53
N LYS A 48 -23.95 0.21 2.52
CA LYS A 48 -24.13 -0.10 1.10
C LYS A 48 -22.84 -0.63 0.50
N LEU A 49 -22.95 -1.61 -0.41
CA LEU A 49 -21.79 -2.19 -1.11
C LEU A 49 -20.95 -1.12 -1.84
N GLU A 50 -21.61 -0.20 -2.55
CA GLU A 50 -20.94 0.91 -3.25
C GLU A 50 -20.07 1.77 -2.33
N GLN A 51 -20.53 1.99 -1.09
CA GLN A 51 -19.75 2.76 -0.10
C GLN A 51 -18.50 1.98 0.34
N VAL A 52 -18.63 0.67 0.53
CA VAL A 52 -17.51 -0.22 0.88
C VAL A 52 -16.49 -0.26 -0.26
N GLU A 53 -16.94 -0.41 -1.51
CA GLU A 53 -16.08 -0.40 -2.71
C GLU A 53 -15.33 0.92 -2.86
N LYS A 54 -16.02 2.05 -2.69
CA LYS A 54 -15.38 3.38 -2.73
C LYS A 54 -14.32 3.54 -1.65
N GLU A 55 -14.58 3.07 -0.43
CA GLU A 55 -13.62 3.15 0.67
C GLU A 55 -12.40 2.24 0.44
N ILE A 56 -12.59 1.05 -0.14
CA ILE A 56 -11.49 0.19 -0.59
C ILE A 56 -10.63 0.92 -1.62
N GLU A 57 -11.26 1.51 -2.64
CA GLU A 57 -10.56 2.25 -3.70
C GLU A 57 -9.77 3.44 -3.14
N GLU A 58 -10.37 4.22 -2.22
CA GLU A 58 -9.71 5.34 -1.55
C GLU A 58 -8.48 4.89 -0.74
N ASN A 59 -8.60 3.82 0.05
CA ASN A 59 -7.48 3.28 0.82
C ASN A 59 -6.36 2.76 -0.10
N GLN A 60 -6.71 2.06 -1.18
CA GLN A 60 -5.75 1.57 -2.16
C GLN A 60 -5.01 2.71 -2.86
N ARG A 61 -5.72 3.74 -3.33
CA ARG A 61 -5.09 4.94 -3.94
C ARG A 61 -4.15 5.63 -2.97
N PHE A 62 -4.54 5.74 -1.70
CA PHE A 62 -3.70 6.37 -0.69
C PHE A 62 -2.43 5.55 -0.42
N MET A 63 -2.52 4.22 -0.36
CA MET A 63 -1.34 3.35 -0.28
C MET A 63 -0.40 3.52 -1.48
N THR A 64 -0.93 3.51 -2.71
CA THR A 64 -0.13 3.73 -3.93
C THR A 64 0.64 5.03 -3.85
N LYS A 65 -0.03 6.13 -3.47
CA LYS A 65 0.62 7.43 -3.29
C LYS A 65 1.75 7.39 -2.25
N LEU A 66 1.53 6.71 -1.12
CA LEU A 66 2.57 6.56 -0.11
C LEU A 66 3.79 5.82 -0.66
N ILE A 67 3.57 4.73 -1.41
CA ILE A 67 4.64 3.93 -2.04
C ILE A 67 5.42 4.81 -3.02
N ASP A 68 4.72 5.53 -3.90
CA ASP A 68 5.34 6.41 -4.90
C ASP A 68 6.20 7.49 -4.24
N ASP A 69 5.70 8.12 -3.17
CA ASP A 69 6.43 9.13 -2.40
C ASP A 69 7.69 8.56 -1.74
N TYR A 70 7.63 7.32 -1.24
CA TYR A 70 8.78 6.62 -0.67
C TYR A 70 9.80 6.26 -1.75
N GLU A 71 9.36 5.68 -2.86
CA GLU A 71 10.21 5.31 -3.99
C GLU A 71 10.94 6.53 -4.56
N TYR A 72 10.26 7.67 -4.69
CA TYR A 72 10.87 8.92 -5.12
C TYR A 72 12.01 9.36 -4.17
N LYS A 73 11.80 9.27 -2.85
CA LYS A 73 12.84 9.61 -1.86
C LYS A 73 14.03 8.66 -1.94
N VAL A 74 13.79 7.36 -2.10
CA VAL A 74 14.84 6.35 -2.28
C VAL A 74 15.68 6.65 -3.52
N ARG A 75 15.05 6.88 -4.68
CA ARG A 75 15.75 7.25 -5.92
C ARG A 75 16.61 8.51 -5.76
N ARG A 76 16.12 9.51 -5.03
CA ARG A 76 16.92 10.72 -4.74
C ARG A 76 18.14 10.42 -3.89
N LEU A 77 18.02 9.53 -2.90
CA LEU A 77 19.12 9.14 -2.05
C LEU A 77 20.17 8.33 -2.82
N GLU A 78 19.73 7.39 -3.65
CA GLU A 78 20.62 6.61 -4.54
C GLU A 78 21.40 7.53 -5.49
N ASN A 79 20.73 8.51 -6.11
CA ASN A 79 21.39 9.50 -6.94
C ASN A 79 22.41 10.33 -6.17
N PHE A 80 22.10 10.72 -4.94
CA PHE A 80 23.04 11.46 -4.10
C PHE A 80 24.29 10.64 -3.76
N ILE A 81 24.12 9.36 -3.42
CA ILE A 81 25.24 8.43 -3.18
C ILE A 81 26.11 8.28 -4.44
N ASN A 82 25.48 8.10 -5.60
CA ASN A 82 26.20 8.01 -6.88
C ASN A 82 27.06 9.26 -7.16
N ILE A 83 26.54 10.46 -6.86
CA ILE A 83 27.32 11.70 -7.00
C ILE A 83 28.53 11.68 -6.06
N LEU A 84 28.34 11.33 -4.79
CA LEU A 84 29.42 11.29 -3.80
C LEU A 84 30.50 10.27 -4.17
N ASP A 85 30.12 9.07 -4.59
CA ASP A 85 31.06 8.03 -5.02
C ASP A 85 31.87 8.46 -6.24
N ASN A 86 31.21 9.08 -7.24
CA ASN A 86 31.90 9.60 -8.42
C ASN A 86 32.88 10.73 -8.05
N THR A 87 32.48 11.66 -7.19
CA THR A 87 33.37 12.73 -6.71
C THR A 87 34.56 12.18 -5.93
N ARG A 88 34.35 11.18 -5.05
CA ARG A 88 35.44 10.52 -4.33
C ARG A 88 36.41 9.86 -5.29
N ASN A 89 35.92 9.10 -6.26
CA ASN A 89 36.76 8.38 -7.22
C ASN A 89 37.58 9.34 -8.09
N GLN A 90 37.01 10.47 -8.50
CA GLN A 90 37.73 11.53 -9.21
C GLN A 90 38.86 12.12 -8.36
N ASN A 91 38.60 12.40 -7.07
CA ASN A 91 39.60 12.93 -6.16
C ASN A 91 40.76 11.95 -5.93
N VAL A 92 40.45 10.65 -5.73
CA VAL A 92 41.46 9.59 -5.61
C VAL A 92 42.31 9.50 -6.87
N THR A 93 41.67 9.47 -8.05
CA THR A 93 42.38 9.41 -9.34
C THR A 93 43.30 10.61 -9.53
N LYS A 94 42.87 11.80 -9.10
CA LYS A 94 43.69 13.02 -9.18
C LYS A 94 44.93 12.93 -8.27
N LEU A 95 44.76 12.51 -7.02
CA LEU A 95 45.86 12.31 -6.07
C LEU A 95 46.88 11.28 -6.57
N GLU A 96 46.44 10.18 -7.18
CA GLU A 96 47.34 9.17 -7.75
C GLU A 96 48.17 9.69 -8.92
N ARG A 97 47.61 10.59 -9.74
CA ARG A 97 48.36 11.23 -10.85
C ARG A 97 49.40 12.21 -10.33
N GLU A 98 49.06 12.98 -9.30
CA GLU A 98 49.95 13.96 -8.67
C GLU A 98 51.14 13.27 -8.00
N THR A 99 50.89 12.16 -7.29
CA THR A 99 51.94 11.38 -6.60
C THR A 99 52.85 10.58 -7.54
N LYS A 100 52.39 10.17 -8.72
CA LYS A 100 53.21 9.49 -9.75
C LYS A 100 54.07 10.44 -10.59
N SER A 101 53.81 11.73 -10.54
CA SER A 101 54.53 12.75 -11.32
C SER A 101 55.68 13.42 -10.56
N VAL A 102 55.96 12.99 -9.33
CA VAL A 102 57.05 13.42 -8.45
C VAL A 102 58.07 12.30 -8.35
#